data_AF-A0A6C1QIA8-F1
#
_entry.id   AF-A0A6C1QIA8-F1
#
_cell.length_a   1.000
_cell.length_b   1.000
_cell.length_c   1.000
_cell.angle_alpha   90.00
_cell.angle_beta   90.00
_cell.angle_gamma   90.00
#
_symmetry.space_group_name_H-M   'P 1'
#
loop_
_entity.id
_entity.type
_entity.pdbx_description
1 polymer ?
#
loop_
_entity_poly.entity_id
_entity_poly.type
_entity_poly.pdbx_seq_one_letter_code
_entity_poly.pdbx_strand_id
1 'polypeptide(L)'
;MIQKLNITEAFRKKYSDWVNPELVSLKFCCDDMDCFLELVFKNNPENIIIQNLSFIADDYNDTLMDEEMYDISRLFHPGKDFVDNATQFLNMDPYSIIHCVSNLITEEAANFISDKHMNEIM
;
A
#
# COMPACT_ATOMS: atom_id res chain seq x y z
N MET A 1 3.60 18.41 -9.08
CA MET A 1 3.83 17.54 -10.29
C MET A 1 3.78 16.10 -9.80
N ILE A 2 3.11 15.16 -10.48
CA ILE A 2 2.99 13.79 -9.96
C ILE A 2 4.26 12.98 -10.25
N GLN A 3 4.89 12.47 -9.19
CA GLN A 3 5.96 11.47 -9.28
C GLN A 3 5.35 10.06 -9.34
N LYS A 4 5.91 9.19 -10.17
CA LYS A 4 5.40 7.82 -10.38
C LYS A 4 6.55 6.82 -10.44
N LEU A 5 6.41 5.72 -9.69
CA LEU A 5 7.36 4.61 -9.70
C LEU A 5 6.60 3.31 -9.96
N ASN A 6 6.98 2.57 -11.00
CA ASN A 6 6.45 1.24 -11.23
C ASN A 6 7.13 0.25 -10.28
N ILE A 7 6.34 -0.35 -9.38
CA ILE A 7 6.82 -1.27 -8.35
C ILE A 7 6.29 -2.70 -8.55
N THR A 8 5.67 -2.98 -9.71
CA THR A 8 5.02 -4.27 -10.02
C THR A 8 5.96 -5.46 -9.81
N GLU A 9 7.15 -5.41 -10.40
CA GLU A 9 8.12 -6.51 -10.32
C GLU A 9 8.66 -6.70 -8.89
N ALA A 10 8.91 -5.60 -8.17
CA ALA A 10 9.36 -5.66 -6.78
C ALA A 10 8.28 -6.28 -5.87
N PHE A 11 7.02 -5.89 -6.07
CA PHE A 11 5.89 -6.44 -5.33
C PHE A 11 5.69 -7.93 -5.63
N ARG A 12 5.75 -8.33 -6.90
CA ARG A 12 5.71 -9.74 -7.32
C ARG A 12 6.85 -10.56 -6.73
N LYS A 13 8.07 -10.02 -6.69
CA LYS A 13 9.20 -10.71 -6.08
C LYS A 13 8.99 -10.97 -4.58
N LYS A 14 8.33 -10.04 -3.87
CA LYS A 14 8.05 -10.17 -2.43
C LYS A 14 6.92 -11.16 -2.14
N TYR A 15 5.80 -11.06 -2.85
CA TYR A 15 4.58 -11.82 -2.55
C TYR A 15 4.37 -13.07 -3.45
N SER A 16 5.18 -13.23 -4.50
CA SER A 16 5.16 -14.35 -5.45
C SER A 16 3.75 -14.73 -5.89
N ASP A 17 3.31 -15.95 -5.55
CA ASP A 17 2.07 -16.56 -6.02
C ASP A 17 0.84 -15.99 -5.31
N TRP A 18 1.03 -15.17 -4.27
CA TRP A 18 -0.05 -14.47 -3.60
C TRP A 18 -0.53 -13.26 -4.38
N VAL A 19 0.25 -12.72 -5.32
CA VAL A 19 -0.16 -11.55 -6.09
C VAL A 19 -1.31 -11.90 -7.03
N ASN A 20 -2.33 -11.04 -7.07
CA ASN A 20 -3.45 -11.18 -7.99
C ASN A 20 -2.94 -11.33 -9.45
N PRO A 21 -3.22 -12.46 -10.13
CA PRO A 21 -2.72 -12.70 -11.48
C PRO A 21 -3.31 -11.75 -12.53
N GLU A 22 -4.44 -11.11 -12.22
CA GLU A 22 -5.07 -10.10 -13.08
C GLU A 22 -4.38 -8.74 -12.97
N LEU A 23 -3.61 -8.49 -11.91
CA LEU A 23 -2.84 -7.25 -11.79
C LEU A 23 -1.82 -7.19 -12.95
N VAL A 24 -1.78 -6.07 -13.67
CA VAL A 24 -0.82 -5.82 -14.76
C VAL A 24 0.22 -4.81 -14.33
N SER A 25 -0.23 -3.74 -13.67
CA SER A 25 0.61 -2.65 -13.22
C SER A 25 0.19 -2.21 -11.84
N LEU A 26 1.19 -2.06 -10.98
CA LEU A 26 1.12 -1.39 -9.70
C LEU A 26 2.18 -0.27 -9.70
N LYS A 27 1.73 0.97 -9.57
CA LYS A 27 2.61 2.12 -9.42
C LYS A 27 2.36 2.79 -8.08
N PHE A 28 3.45 3.15 -7.42
CA PHE A 28 3.42 4.11 -6.32
C PHE A 28 3.46 5.51 -6.92
N CYS A 29 2.55 6.38 -6.49
CA CYS A 29 2.42 7.74 -6.98
C CYS A 29 2.37 8.69 -5.79
N CYS A 30 2.96 9.86 -5.97
CA CYS A 30 2.83 10.92 -4.97
C CYS A 30 2.91 12.27 -5.67
N ASP A 31 2.04 13.19 -5.25
CA ASP A 31 2.11 14.60 -5.64
C ASP A 31 2.43 15.47 -4.43
N ASP A 32 2.17 16.77 -4.54
CA ASP A 32 2.50 17.72 -3.48
C ASP A 32 1.51 17.64 -2.29
N MET A 33 0.42 16.86 -2.41
CA MET A 33 -0.67 16.76 -1.44
C MET A 33 -0.82 15.35 -0.85
N ASP A 34 -0.71 14.30 -1.67
CA ASP A 34 -0.98 12.92 -1.22
C ASP A 34 -0.12 11.88 -1.94
N CYS A 35 0.06 10.74 -1.29
CA CYS A 35 0.56 9.52 -1.92
C CYS A 35 -0.57 8.50 -2.13
N PHE A 36 -0.54 7.82 -3.27
CA PHE A 36 -1.58 6.88 -3.71
C PHE A 36 -1.00 5.79 -4.62
N LEU A 37 -1.77 4.75 -4.88
CA LEU A 37 -1.43 3.70 -5.83
C LEU A 37 -2.27 3.83 -7.10
N GLU A 38 -1.64 3.57 -8.25
CA GLU A 38 -2.33 3.30 -9.51
C GLU A 38 -2.27 1.80 -9.82
N LEU A 39 -3.44 1.20 -9.96
CA LEU A 39 -3.63 -0.23 -10.24
C LEU A 39 -4.27 -0.38 -11.62
N VAL A 40 -3.74 -1.30 -12.43
CA VAL A 40 -4.31 -1.67 -13.73
C VAL A 40 -4.44 -3.19 -13.78
N PHE A 41 -5.61 -3.66 -14.22
CA PHE A 41 -5.94 -5.09 -14.30
C PHE A 41 -6.17 -5.54 -15.75
N LYS A 42 -5.86 -6.81 -16.06
CA LYS A 42 -5.95 -7.39 -17.42
C LYS A 42 -7.36 -7.32 -17.98
N ASN A 43 -8.35 -7.57 -17.13
CA ASN A 43 -9.76 -7.58 -17.51
C ASN A 43 -10.32 -6.19 -17.85
N ASN A 44 -9.64 -5.10 -17.46
CA ASN A 44 -10.03 -3.73 -17.76
C ASN A 44 -8.81 -2.78 -17.83
N PRO A 45 -7.97 -2.88 -18.86
CA PRO A 45 -6.69 -2.19 -18.93
C PRO A 45 -6.81 -0.66 -19.09
N GLU A 46 -7.95 -0.19 -19.59
CA GLU A 46 -8.25 1.25 -19.75
C GLU A 46 -8.69 1.90 -18.44
N ASN A 47 -9.07 1.11 -17.43
CA ASN A 47 -9.53 1.62 -16.14
C ASN A 47 -8.41 1.60 -15.11
N ILE A 48 -7.83 2.78 -14.83
CA ILE A 48 -6.85 2.95 -13.77
C ILE A 48 -7.60 3.14 -12.44
N ILE A 49 -7.42 2.20 -11.52
CA ILE A 49 -7.96 2.31 -10.17
C ILE A 49 -6.95 3.08 -9.31
N ILE A 50 -7.43 4.12 -8.62
CA ILE A 50 -6.62 4.93 -7.69
C ILE A 50 -6.97 4.55 -6.26
N GLN A 51 -5.97 4.16 -5.48
CA GLN A 51 -6.12 3.86 -4.05
C GLN A 51 -5.32 4.87 -3.23
N ASN A 52 -6.01 5.73 -2.50
CA ASN A 52 -5.36 6.70 -1.60
C ASN A 52 -4.73 5.96 -0.40
N LEU A 53 -3.55 6.41 0.06
CA LEU A 53 -2.81 5.82 1.18
C LEU A 53 -2.79 6.70 2.45
N SER A 54 -3.42 7.89 2.43
CA SER A 54 -3.40 8.88 3.52
C SER A 54 -4.06 8.39 4.81
N PHE A 55 -4.89 7.36 4.74
CA PHE A 55 -5.57 6.78 5.91
C PHE A 55 -4.66 5.82 6.71
N ILE A 56 -3.52 5.43 6.16
CA ILE A 56 -2.60 4.48 6.82
C ILE A 56 -1.72 5.28 7.77
N ALA A 57 -1.93 5.08 9.07
CA ALA A 57 -1.16 5.74 10.12
C ALA A 57 0.17 5.02 10.39
N ASP A 58 1.16 5.80 10.82
CA ASP A 58 2.40 5.34 11.43
C ASP A 58 2.14 5.12 12.93
N ASP A 59 2.62 4.01 13.49
CA ASP A 59 2.41 3.63 14.90
C ASP A 59 3.07 4.62 15.89
N TYR A 60 3.86 5.58 15.40
CA TYR A 60 4.79 6.36 16.22
C TYR A 60 4.25 7.61 16.94
N ASN A 61 2.96 7.99 16.85
CA ASN A 61 2.53 9.30 17.39
C ASN A 61 1.19 9.32 18.14
N ASP A 62 0.98 8.38 19.06
CA ASP A 62 -0.19 8.41 19.96
C ASP A 62 0.00 9.35 21.18
N THR A 63 1.10 10.10 21.27
CA THR A 63 1.46 10.87 22.48
C THR A 63 1.43 12.40 22.33
N LEU A 64 1.15 12.94 21.15
CA LEU A 64 1.08 14.39 20.94
C LEU A 64 -0.14 14.70 20.06
N MET A 65 -1.31 14.82 20.68
CA MET A 65 -2.55 15.15 19.98
C MET A 65 -2.82 16.65 20.05
N ASP A 66 -2.26 17.40 19.09
CA ASP A 66 -2.81 18.70 18.67
C ASP A 66 -3.33 18.55 17.23
N GLU A 67 -4.39 19.29 16.88
CA GLU A 67 -5.10 19.18 15.59
C GLU A 67 -4.23 19.51 14.36
N GLU A 68 -3.05 20.11 14.54
CA GLU A 68 -2.06 20.31 13.47
C GLU A 68 -1.17 19.07 13.22
N MET A 69 -1.24 18.01 14.06
CA MET A 69 -0.45 16.78 13.93
C MET A 69 -1.09 15.67 13.06
N TYR A 70 -2.30 15.85 12.54
CA TYR A 70 -2.96 14.82 11.70
C TYR A 70 -2.21 14.50 10.39
N ASP A 71 -1.36 15.41 9.90
CA ASP A 71 -0.57 15.17 8.69
C ASP A 71 0.71 14.36 9.00
N ILE A 72 1.25 14.48 10.22
CA ILE A 72 2.52 13.86 10.64
C ILE A 72 2.36 12.40 11.11
N SER A 73 1.12 11.95 11.35
CA SER A 73 0.84 10.55 11.68
C SER A 73 0.68 9.66 10.46
N ARG A 74 0.73 10.20 9.24
CA ARG A 74 0.60 9.38 8.02
C ARG A 74 1.87 8.57 7.78
N LEU A 75 1.69 7.28 7.51
CA LEU A 75 2.80 6.40 7.13
C LEU A 75 3.44 6.91 5.82
N PHE A 76 2.60 7.26 4.86
CA PHE A 76 2.98 7.81 3.56
C PHE A 76 2.68 9.31 3.50
N HIS A 77 3.71 10.12 3.25
CA HIS A 77 3.59 11.57 3.28
C HIS A 77 4.34 12.22 2.10
N PRO A 78 3.74 13.17 1.37
CA PRO A 78 4.36 13.79 0.19
C PRO A 78 5.65 14.56 0.50
N GLY A 79 5.78 15.05 1.73
CA GLY A 79 7.01 15.69 2.23
C GLY A 79 8.16 14.73 2.57
N LYS A 80 7.95 13.40 2.58
CA LYS A 80 9.02 12.40 2.71
C LYS A 80 9.64 12.11 1.33
N ASP A 81 10.86 11.58 1.31
CA ASP A 81 11.47 11.16 0.05
C ASP A 81 10.57 10.16 -0.69
N PHE A 82 10.44 10.35 -2.00
CA PHE A 82 9.53 9.58 -2.83
C PHE A 82 9.91 8.10 -2.90
N VAL A 83 11.21 7.79 -2.97
CA VAL A 83 11.72 6.41 -3.02
C VAL A 83 11.59 5.76 -1.65
N ASP A 84 11.79 6.51 -0.57
CA ASP A 84 11.58 6.03 0.80
C ASP A 84 10.11 5.65 1.03
N ASN A 85 9.16 6.50 0.62
CA ASN A 85 7.71 6.19 0.68
C ASN A 85 7.38 4.89 -0.09
N ALA A 86 7.89 4.74 -1.31
CA ALA A 86 7.64 3.54 -2.11
C ALA A 86 8.28 2.29 -1.49
N THR A 87 9.47 2.43 -0.90
CA THR A 87 10.18 1.36 -0.19
C THR A 87 9.41 0.95 1.07
N GLN A 88 8.88 1.93 1.82
CA GLN A 88 8.04 1.69 2.98
C GLN A 88 6.80 0.87 2.60
N PHE A 89 6.14 1.21 1.50
CA PHE A 89 4.98 0.46 1.00
C PHE A 89 5.36 -0.98 0.68
N LEU A 90 6.48 -1.18 -0.04
CA LEU A 90 6.98 -2.51 -0.35
C LEU A 90 7.39 -3.31 0.89
N ASN A 91 7.65 -2.66 2.03
CA ASN A 91 8.05 -3.31 3.28
C ASN A 91 6.90 -3.55 4.27
N MET A 92 5.70 -3.03 4.00
CA MET A 92 4.52 -3.31 4.83
C MET A 92 4.32 -4.81 5.03
N ASP A 93 3.88 -5.19 6.22
CA ASP A 93 3.58 -6.58 6.51
C ASP A 93 2.38 -7.08 5.65
N PRO A 94 2.30 -8.40 5.38
CA PRO A 94 1.23 -8.93 4.53
C PRO A 94 -0.18 -8.67 5.07
N TYR A 95 -0.37 -8.61 6.40
CA TYR A 95 -1.68 -8.41 7.01
C TYR A 95 -2.17 -6.98 6.77
N SER A 96 -1.31 -5.98 6.99
CA SER A 96 -1.63 -4.58 6.65
C SER A 96 -1.92 -4.40 5.16
N ILE A 97 -1.18 -5.07 4.26
CA ILE A 97 -1.45 -4.98 2.82
C ILE A 97 -2.86 -5.45 2.47
N ILE A 98 -3.31 -6.61 2.97
CA ILE A 98 -4.64 -7.15 2.60
C ILE A 98 -5.79 -6.31 3.17
N HIS A 99 -5.56 -5.59 4.27
CA HIS A 99 -6.57 -4.73 4.90
C HIS A 99 -6.57 -3.29 4.36
N CYS A 100 -5.42 -2.78 3.91
CA CYS A 100 -5.31 -1.41 3.41
C CYS A 100 -5.44 -1.32 1.88
N VAL A 101 -5.10 -2.37 1.13
CA VAL A 101 -5.13 -2.32 -0.33
C VAL A 101 -5.81 -3.55 -0.92
N SER A 102 -7.05 -3.33 -1.36
CA SER A 102 -7.85 -4.37 -1.99
C SER A 102 -7.25 -4.85 -3.31
N ASN A 103 -7.51 -6.11 -3.65
CA ASN A 103 -7.24 -6.72 -4.96
C ASN A 103 -5.77 -6.85 -5.38
N LEU A 104 -4.79 -6.51 -4.52
CA LEU A 104 -3.37 -6.79 -4.78
C LEU A 104 -3.00 -8.25 -4.58
N ILE A 105 -3.62 -8.88 -3.58
CA ILE A 105 -3.38 -10.24 -3.16
C ILE A 105 -4.62 -11.09 -3.49
N THR A 106 -4.42 -12.36 -3.83
CA THR A 106 -5.51 -13.31 -4.10
C THR A 106 -6.34 -13.55 -2.84
N GLU A 107 -7.63 -13.85 -3.00
CA GLU A 107 -8.52 -14.12 -1.87
C GLU A 107 -8.04 -15.31 -1.02
N GLU A 108 -7.53 -16.37 -1.66
CA GLU A 108 -6.93 -17.53 -0.98
C GLU A 108 -5.75 -17.12 -0.09
N ALA A 109 -4.82 -16.32 -0.61
CA ALA A 109 -3.68 -15.85 0.16
C ALA A 109 -4.10 -14.86 1.26
N ALA A 110 -5.08 -14.00 1.00
CA ALA A 110 -5.61 -13.09 2.01
C ALA A 110 -6.22 -13.86 3.20
N ASN A 111 -7.03 -14.88 2.94
CA ASN A 111 -7.60 -15.74 3.98
C ASN A 111 -6.51 -16.44 4.80
N PHE A 112 -5.49 -17.00 4.12
CA PHE A 112 -4.34 -17.62 4.80
C PHE A 112 -3.59 -16.62 5.70
N ILE A 113 -3.34 -15.39 5.22
CA ILE A 113 -2.67 -14.34 5.99
C ILE A 113 -3.51 -13.95 7.22
N SER A 114 -4.82 -13.77 7.06
CA SER A 114 -5.74 -13.44 8.16
C SER A 114 -5.78 -14.55 9.23
N ASP A 115 -5.91 -15.81 8.81
CA ASP A 115 -5.94 -16.96 9.72
C ASP A 115 -4.61 -17.10 10.48
N LYS A 116 -3.49 -16.92 9.79
CA LYS A 116 -2.17 -16.95 10.40
C LYS A 116 -2.02 -15.86 11.47
N HIS A 117 -2.42 -14.63 11.15
CA HIS A 117 -2.31 -13.51 12.09
C HIS A 117 -3.19 -13.71 13.35
N MET A 118 -4.42 -14.22 13.18
CA MET A 118 -5.30 -14.54 14.32
C MET A 118 -4.67 -15.59 15.25
N ASN A 119 -4.00 -16.61 14.71
CA ASN A 119 -3.35 -17.64 15.50
C ASN A 119 -2.06 -17.16 16.21
N GLU A 120 -1.43 -16.08 15.75
CA GLU A 120 -0.23 -15.50 16.38
C GLU A 120 -0.57 -14.60 17.58
N ILE A 121 -1.83 -14.13 17.69
CA ILE A 121 -2.29 -13.23 18.74
C ILE A 121 -3.00 -13.98 19.90
N MET A 122 -3.41 -15.24 19.68
CA MET A 122 -3.98 -16.11 20.72
C MET A 122 -2.92 -16.84 21.54
#